data_AF-A0A2I1DJK0-F1
#
_entry.id   AF-A0A2I1DJK0-F1
#
_cell.length_a   1.000
_cell.length_b   1.000
_cell.length_c   1.000
_cell.angle_alpha   90.00
_cell.angle_beta   90.00
_cell.angle_gamma   90.00
#
_symmetry.space_group_name_H-M   'P 1'
#
loop_
_entity.id
_entity.type
_entity.pdbx_description
1 polymer ?
#
loop_
_entity_poly.entity_id
_entity_poly.type
_entity_poly.pdbx_seq_one_letter_code
_entity_poly.pdbx_strand_id
1 'polypeptide(L)'
;MQTEPDLLHREIVKEIAGTLGFTEKNVPTQINEGQASIVLDVKPATLCNWRCTGRYNLPYVKTGRLVRYRVADLAEWIAKRRTGMEG
;
A
#
# COMPACT_ATOMS: atom_id res chain seq x y z
N MET A 1 1.63 -8.96 24.90
CA MET A 1 1.83 -7.52 24.70
C MET A 1 1.81 -7.29 23.21
N GLN A 2 0.79 -6.63 22.67
CA GLN A 2 0.70 -6.37 21.22
C GLN A 2 1.58 -5.15 20.91
N THR A 3 2.58 -5.32 20.05
CA THR A 3 3.55 -4.30 19.68
C THR A 3 2.86 -3.17 18.91
N GLU A 4 3.21 -1.92 19.18
CA GLU A 4 2.72 -0.72 18.45
C GLU A 4 2.73 -0.84 16.91
N PRO A 5 3.73 -1.45 16.23
CA PRO A 5 3.67 -1.63 14.79
C PRO A 5 2.52 -2.52 14.31
N ASP A 6 2.07 -3.50 15.10
CA ASP A 6 0.97 -4.40 14.74
C ASP A 6 -0.39 -3.67 14.74
N LEU A 7 -0.57 -2.71 15.65
CA LEU A 7 -1.79 -1.90 15.74
C LEU A 7 -1.86 -0.90 14.59
N LEU A 8 -0.75 -0.23 14.28
CA LEU A 8 -0.65 0.70 13.15
C LEU A 8 -0.87 -0.02 11.81
N HIS A 9 -0.31 -1.23 11.66
CA HIS A 9 -0.55 -2.05 10.47
C HIS A 9 -2.05 -2.30 10.26
N ARG A 10 -2.75 -2.75 11.31
CA ARG A 10 -4.20 -3.01 11.23
C ARG A 10 -5.03 -1.76 10.95
N GLU A 11 -4.64 -0.62 11.52
CA GLU A 11 -5.32 0.65 11.29
C GLU A 11 -5.17 1.11 9.83
N ILE A 12 -3.95 1.05 9.29
CA ILE A 12 -3.68 1.41 7.90
C ILE A 12 -4.41 0.46 6.94
N VAL A 13 -4.42 -0.85 7.21
CA VAL A 13 -5.19 -1.81 6.38
C VAL A 13 -6.69 -1.47 6.38
N LYS A 14 -7.25 -1.05 7.52
CA LYS A 14 -8.65 -0.59 7.60
C LYS A 14 -8.88 0.69 6.81
N GLU A 15 -7.96 1.65 6.88
CA GLU A 15 -8.03 2.89 6.10
C GLU A 15 -7.98 2.59 4.60
N ILE A 16 -7.06 1.73 4.16
CA ILE A 16 -6.97 1.26 2.77
C ILE A 16 -8.28 0.63 2.31
N ALA A 17 -8.87 -0.27 3.12
CA ALA A 17 -10.13 -0.90 2.80
C ALA A 17 -11.27 0.13 2.69
N GLY A 18 -11.31 1.12 3.60
CA GLY A 18 -12.27 2.23 3.57
C GLY A 18 -12.14 3.10 2.32
N THR A 19 -10.91 3.51 1.97
CA THR A 19 -10.63 4.32 0.78
C THR A 19 -11.02 3.59 -0.51
N LEU A 20 -10.81 2.28 -0.58
CA LEU A 20 -11.16 1.46 -1.74
C LEU A 20 -12.64 1.03 -1.75
N GLY A 21 -13.41 1.36 -0.72
CA GLY A 21 -14.81 0.97 -0.58
C GLY A 21 -15.02 -0.54 -0.39
N PHE A 22 -13.99 -1.28 0.03
CA PHE A 22 -14.11 -2.71 0.29
C PHE A 22 -14.75 -2.95 1.66
N THR A 23 -15.68 -3.90 1.69
CA THR A 23 -16.27 -4.40 2.94
C THR A 23 -15.25 -5.28 3.67
N GLU A 24 -15.21 -5.21 4.99
CA GLU A 24 -14.29 -5.92 5.90
C GLU A 24 -14.09 -7.42 5.61
N LYS A 25 -15.08 -8.08 5.00
CA LYS A 25 -15.05 -9.51 4.64
C LYS A 25 -14.41 -9.84 3.29
N ASN A 26 -14.20 -8.86 2.41
CA ASN A 26 -13.70 -9.09 1.05
C ASN A 26 -12.52 -8.18 0.68
N VAL A 27 -11.66 -7.88 1.67
CA VAL A 27 -10.44 -7.11 1.41
C VAL A 27 -9.50 -7.99 0.58
N PRO A 28 -9.18 -7.62 -0.67
CA PRO A 28 -8.27 -8.42 -1.46
C PRO A 28 -6.88 -8.35 -0.82
N THR A 29 -6.22 -9.50 -0.68
CA THR A 29 -4.82 -9.56 -0.22
C THR A 29 -3.88 -8.78 -1.13
N GLN A 30 -4.28 -8.59 -2.40
CA GLN A 30 -3.54 -7.88 -3.43
C GLN A 30 -4.43 -6.88 -4.17
N ILE A 31 -3.99 -5.62 -4.22
CA ILE A 31 -4.65 -4.54 -4.97
C ILE A 31 -3.89 -4.26 -6.28
N ASN A 32 -4.58 -3.73 -7.28
CA ASN A 32 -3.94 -3.33 -8.54
C ASN A 32 -3.28 -1.95 -8.41
N GLU A 33 -2.54 -1.51 -9.44
CA GLU A 33 -1.87 -0.21 -9.40
C GLU A 33 -2.84 0.98 -9.28
N GLY A 34 -4.04 0.88 -9.86
CA GLY A 34 -5.05 1.95 -9.77
C GLY A 34 -5.59 2.10 -8.35
N GLN A 35 -5.82 1.00 -7.65
CA GLN A 35 -6.20 1.02 -6.25
C GLN A 35 -5.05 1.50 -5.37
N ALA A 36 -3.83 1.01 -5.60
CA ALA A 36 -2.65 1.49 -4.87
C ALA A 36 -2.43 3.01 -5.08
N SER A 37 -2.73 3.53 -6.28
CA SER A 37 -2.59 4.95 -6.57
C SER A 37 -3.63 5.80 -5.82
N ILE A 38 -4.86 5.31 -5.69
CA ILE A 38 -5.91 5.97 -4.87
C ILE A 38 -5.52 5.97 -3.40
N VAL A 39 -5.06 4.82 -2.88
CA VAL A 39 -4.64 4.68 -1.48
C VAL A 39 -3.52 5.65 -1.11
N LEU A 40 -2.54 5.80 -1.99
CA LEU A 40 -1.37 6.64 -1.78
C LEU A 40 -1.61 8.11 -2.20
N ASP A 41 -2.79 8.42 -2.72
CA ASP A 41 -3.13 9.70 -3.35
C ASP A 41 -2.09 10.16 -4.39
N VAL A 42 -1.62 9.24 -5.22
CA VAL A 42 -0.66 9.50 -6.30
C VAL A 42 -1.23 9.12 -7.65
N LYS A 43 -0.63 9.63 -8.73
CA LYS A 43 -0.97 9.18 -10.08
C LYS A 43 -0.40 7.77 -10.33
N PRO A 44 -1.08 6.90 -11.09
CA PRO A 44 -0.53 5.60 -11.49
C PRO A 44 0.78 5.75 -12.29
N ALA A 45 0.93 6.86 -13.03
CA ALA A 45 2.18 7.23 -13.69
C ALA A 45 3.34 7.41 -12.69
N THR A 46 3.07 7.98 -11.51
CA THR A 46 4.06 8.12 -10.42
C THR A 46 4.49 6.75 -9.90
N LEU A 47 3.56 5.81 -9.73
CA LEU A 47 3.88 4.43 -9.36
C LEU A 47 4.69 3.70 -10.44
N CYS A 48 4.39 3.95 -11.72
CA CYS A 48 5.22 3.47 -12.83
C CYS A 48 6.65 4.01 -12.72
N ASN A 49 6.79 5.31 -12.49
CA ASN A 49 8.09 5.93 -12.30
C ASN A 49 8.83 5.35 -11.09
N TRP A 50 8.16 5.07 -9.97
CA TRP A 50 8.78 4.46 -8.78
C TRP A 50 9.29 3.04 -9.05
N ARG A 51 8.56 2.26 -9.87
CA ARG A 51 9.01 0.94 -10.31
C ARG A 51 10.22 1.04 -11.24
N CYS A 52 10.19 1.96 -12.21
CA CYS A 52 11.28 2.14 -13.17
C CYS A 52 12.55 2.72 -12.52
N THR A 53 12.39 3.65 -11.59
CA THR A 53 13.52 4.31 -10.89
C THR A 53 14.02 3.51 -9.70
N GLY A 54 13.23 2.56 -9.17
CA GLY A 54 13.58 1.74 -8.00
C GLY A 54 13.70 2.52 -6.68
N ARG A 55 13.41 3.83 -6.68
CA ARG A 55 13.78 4.76 -5.59
C ARG A 55 13.09 4.48 -4.26
N TYR A 56 11.93 3.84 -4.29
CA TYR A 56 11.09 3.65 -3.10
C TYR A 56 10.82 2.19 -2.74
N ASN A 57 11.42 1.25 -3.49
CA ASN A 57 11.37 -0.20 -3.27
C ASN A 57 10.02 -0.72 -2.74
N LEU A 58 8.92 -0.27 -3.35
CA LEU A 58 7.58 -0.71 -2.94
C LEU A 58 7.38 -2.16 -3.42
N PRO A 59 7.14 -3.13 -2.53
CA PRO A 59 7.00 -4.52 -2.93
C PRO A 59 5.79 -4.68 -3.87
N TYR A 60 6.05 -5.22 -5.06
CA TYR A 60 4.99 -5.52 -6.03
C TYR A 60 5.13 -6.95 -6.54
N VAL A 61 3.99 -7.57 -6.78
CA VAL A 61 3.87 -8.86 -7.43
C VAL A 61 3.47 -8.62 -8.87
N LYS A 62 4.38 -8.96 -9.79
CA LYS A 62 4.10 -8.92 -11.22
C LYS A 62 3.63 -10.30 -11.69
N THR A 63 2.41 -10.37 -12.21
CA THR A 63 1.85 -11.58 -12.83
C THR A 63 1.58 -11.29 -14.30
N GLY A 64 2.55 -11.63 -15.16
CA GLY A 64 2.51 -11.30 -16.58
C GLY A 64 2.52 -9.78 -16.81
N ARG A 65 1.47 -9.26 -17.47
CA ARG A 65 1.27 -7.81 -17.68
C ARG A 65 0.66 -7.09 -16.47
N LEU A 66 0.10 -7.84 -15.51
CA LEU A 66 -0.58 -7.26 -14.35
C LEU A 66 0.43 -7.01 -13.23
N VAL A 67 0.34 -5.84 -12.61
CA VAL A 67 1.10 -5.51 -11.41
C VAL A 67 0.12 -5.35 -10.26
N ARG A 68 0.39 -6.08 -9.18
CA ARG A 68 -0.39 -6.05 -7.95
C ARG A 68 0.51 -5.71 -6.77
N TYR A 69 -0.05 -5.04 -5.78
CA TYR A 69 0.59 -4.67 -4.53
C TYR A 69 -0.12 -5.40 -3.41
N ARG A 70 0.61 -5.99 -2.46
CA ARG A 70 -0.06 -6.57 -1.29
C ARG A 70 -0.47 -5.46 -0.35
N VAL A 71 -1.67 -5.57 0.22
CA VAL A 71 -2.18 -4.58 1.18
C VAL A 71 -1.31 -4.57 2.44
N ALA A 72 -0.83 -5.73 2.88
CA ALA A 72 0.07 -5.84 4.03
C ALA A 72 1.41 -5.10 3.79
N ASP A 73 2.08 -5.38 2.67
CA ASP A 73 3.33 -4.71 2.30
C ASP A 73 3.14 -3.19 2.16
N LEU A 74 2.01 -2.77 1.57
CA LEU A 74 1.67 -1.36 1.42
C LEU A 74 1.45 -0.68 2.78
N ALA A 75 0.73 -1.35 3.69
CA ALA A 75 0.51 -0.85 5.04
C ALA A 75 1.82 -0.73 5.83
N GLU A 76 2.72 -1.70 5.72
CA GLU A 76 4.05 -1.62 6.33
C GLU A 76 4.88 -0.47 5.75
N TRP A 77 4.82 -0.27 4.44
CA TRP A 77 5.53 0.82 3.77
C TRP A 77 4.98 2.20 4.18
N ILE A 78 3.66 2.34 4.31
CA ILE A 78 3.01 3.56 4.81
C ILE A 78 3.39 3.77 6.28
N ALA A 79 3.34 2.73 7.11
CA ALA A 79 3.71 2.80 8.52
C ALA A 79 5.16 3.30 8.69
N LYS A 80 6.10 2.77 7.91
CA LYS A 80 7.51 3.22 7.89
C LYS A 80 7.67 4.69 7.50
N ARG A 81 6.81 5.20 6.62
CA ARG A 81 6.85 6.61 6.17
C ARG A 81 6.10 7.57 7.06
N ARG A 82 5.04 7.13 7.74
CA ARG A 82 4.28 7.94 8.71
C ARG A 82 5.16 8.38 9.87
N THR A 83 6.19 7.59 10.21
CA THR A 83 7.23 7.97 11.18
C THR A 83 8.29 8.93 10.62
N GLY A 84 8.29 9.20 9.30
CA GLY A 84 9.29 10.02 8.61
C GLY A 84 8.83 11.43 8.25
N MET A 85 7.86 12.03 8.95
CA MET A 85 7.53 13.46 8.80
C MET A 85 8.28 14.30 9.84
N GLU A 86 9.61 14.23 9.80
CA GLU A 86 10.51 15.31 10.24
C GLU A 86 11.62 15.40 9.18
N GLY A 87 11.69 16.55 8.52
CA GLY A 87 12.65 16.86 7.46
C GLY A 87 12.20 18.06 6.65
#